data_AF-A0A1I8NCD7-F1
#
_entry.id   AF-A0A1I8NCD7-F1
#
_cell.length_a   1.000
_cell.length_b   1.000
_cell.length_c   1.000
_cell.angle_alpha   90.00
_cell.angle_beta   90.00
_cell.angle_gamma   90.00
#
_symmetry.space_group_name_H-M   'P 1'
#
loop_
_entity.id
_entity.type
_entity.pdbx_description
1 polymer ?
#
loop_
_entity_poly.entity_id
_entity_poly.type
_entity_poly.pdbx_seq_one_letter_code
_entity_poly.pdbx_strand_id
1 'polypeptide(L)'
;MALSINFPAAGNYQQYQFQLPLETEHLCPAENYTCADNKSHFLCEESVEPCSNYQHVQLTNEWKRIFIAGHNGIRNKVAEDWHIANMNLVHWSRDLETMAMLYLQTCQINKDHCLIVGEQRLRVAQNYCLRRRLAKRWPGRVVRSWYLEIGYNINTIEEYLLENNATTMGNFSQMIWPSVEFVGCGAGSIAPALYLIVCYYYPAYNATQLSHEFLAGTPCSRCKQNRNVCSMDFLGLCGIGKARDLESLGLNFE
;
A
#
# COMPACT_ATOMS: atom_id res chain seq x y z
N MET A 1 6.98 21.66 -33.09
CA MET A 1 7.78 20.45 -32.94
C MET A 1 7.91 20.15 -31.46
N ALA A 2 7.08 19.25 -30.94
CA ALA A 2 7.15 18.80 -29.55
C ALA A 2 8.17 17.66 -29.47
N LEU A 3 9.07 17.73 -28.48
CA LEU A 3 10.08 16.72 -28.22
C LEU A 3 9.42 15.40 -27.78
N SER A 4 9.42 14.41 -28.67
CA SER A 4 9.17 13.02 -28.35
C SER A 4 10.41 12.41 -27.70
N ILE A 5 10.29 12.00 -26.44
CA ILE A 5 11.33 11.22 -25.76
C ILE A 5 10.97 9.75 -25.95
N ASN A 6 11.65 9.10 -26.90
CA ASN A 6 11.62 7.65 -27.04
C ASN A 6 12.49 7.02 -25.95
N PHE A 7 11.87 6.23 -25.07
CA PHE A 7 12.59 5.39 -24.12
C PHE A 7 13.01 4.08 -24.81
N PRO A 8 14.25 3.60 -24.62
CA PRO A 8 14.67 2.30 -25.12
C PRO A 8 13.85 1.20 -24.43
N ALA A 9 13.53 0.14 -25.20
CA ALA A 9 12.70 -0.97 -24.76
C ALA A 9 13.20 -1.58 -23.44
N ALA A 10 12.49 -1.29 -22.36
CA ALA A 10 12.64 -1.97 -21.09
C ALA A 10 12.22 -3.44 -21.28
N GLY A 11 13.09 -4.38 -20.93
CA GLY A 11 12.66 -5.77 -20.72
C GLY A 11 11.43 -5.80 -19.81
N ASN A 12 10.41 -6.55 -20.21
CA ASN A 12 9.03 -6.63 -19.69
C ASN A 12 8.88 -6.51 -18.15
N TYR A 13 8.87 -5.29 -17.62
CA TYR A 13 8.57 -5.02 -16.19
C TYR A 13 7.23 -4.30 -15.96
N GLN A 14 6.46 -4.00 -17.02
CA GLN A 14 5.05 -3.62 -16.87
C GLN A 14 4.18 -4.74 -16.27
N GLN A 15 4.71 -5.96 -16.13
CA GLN A 15 4.01 -7.17 -15.70
C GLN A 15 3.77 -7.29 -14.18
N TYR A 16 4.26 -6.34 -13.35
CA TYR A 16 4.23 -6.46 -11.88
C TYR A 16 3.52 -5.33 -11.14
N GLN A 17 2.81 -4.48 -11.86
CA GLN A 17 2.01 -3.41 -11.26
C GLN A 17 0.54 -3.78 -11.39
N PHE A 18 -0.12 -3.94 -10.26
CA PHE A 18 -1.53 -4.29 -10.22
C PHE A 18 -2.37 -3.02 -10.30
N GLN A 19 -3.50 -3.12 -10.97
CA GLN A 19 -4.56 -2.13 -10.88
C GLN A 19 -5.53 -2.55 -9.79
N LEU A 20 -6.22 -1.56 -9.22
CA LEU A 20 -7.34 -1.83 -8.34
C LEU A 20 -8.46 -2.52 -9.13
N PRO A 21 -9.32 -3.32 -8.46
CA PRO A 21 -10.44 -4.00 -9.12
C PRO A 21 -11.59 -3.00 -9.39
N LEU A 22 -11.31 -1.96 -10.17
CA LEU A 22 -12.27 -0.92 -10.54
C LEU A 22 -13.07 -1.35 -11.78
N GLU A 23 -14.32 -0.90 -11.86
CA GLU A 23 -15.17 -1.04 -13.04
C GLU A 23 -14.67 -0.19 -14.23
N THR A 24 -14.00 0.93 -13.94
CA THR A 24 -13.40 1.84 -14.92
C THR A 24 -11.94 2.11 -14.56
N GLU A 25 -11.10 2.50 -15.53
CA GLU A 25 -9.71 2.89 -15.23
C GLU A 25 -9.60 4.24 -14.50
N HIS A 26 -10.74 4.87 -14.16
CA HIS A 26 -10.79 6.19 -13.57
C HIS A 26 -10.76 6.12 -12.03
N LEU A 27 -9.78 6.78 -11.42
CA LEU A 27 -9.60 6.76 -9.96
C LEU A 27 -10.48 7.76 -9.21
N CYS A 28 -10.99 8.78 -9.89
CA CYS A 28 -11.92 9.74 -9.32
C CYS A 28 -13.24 9.03 -8.97
N PRO A 29 -13.79 9.25 -7.76
CA PRO A 29 -15.15 8.83 -7.43
C PRO A 29 -16.21 9.62 -8.22
N ALA A 30 -17.46 9.15 -8.22
CA ALA A 30 -18.56 9.81 -8.94
C ALA A 30 -18.63 11.34 -8.69
N GLU A 31 -19.01 12.11 -9.71
CA GLU A 31 -18.87 13.59 -9.79
C GLU A 31 -19.38 14.38 -8.58
N ASN A 32 -20.36 13.86 -7.83
CA ASN A 32 -20.94 14.52 -6.65
C ASN A 32 -20.31 14.07 -5.32
N TYR A 33 -19.19 13.35 -5.33
CA TYR A 33 -18.52 12.89 -4.13
C TYR A 33 -17.71 14.02 -3.48
N THR A 34 -18.01 14.31 -2.22
CA THR A 34 -17.22 15.21 -1.37
C THR A 34 -16.46 14.43 -0.30
N CYS A 35 -15.24 14.88 -0.03
CA CYS A 35 -14.40 14.30 1.02
C CYS A 35 -14.92 14.66 2.42
N ALA A 36 -14.34 14.03 3.45
CA ALA A 36 -14.80 14.23 4.83
C ALA A 36 -14.66 15.69 5.33
N ASP A 37 -13.84 16.51 4.68
CA ASP A 37 -13.66 17.94 4.95
C ASP A 37 -14.47 18.85 4.02
N ASN A 38 -15.47 18.30 3.31
CA ASN A 38 -16.32 18.97 2.32
C ASN A 38 -15.58 19.56 1.12
N LYS A 39 -14.34 19.12 0.85
CA LYS A 39 -13.63 19.49 -0.38
C LYS A 39 -13.91 18.52 -1.51
N SER A 40 -13.67 18.99 -2.74
CA SER A 40 -13.62 18.14 -3.92
C SER A 40 -12.47 17.14 -3.80
N HIS A 41 -12.66 15.98 -4.40
CA HIS A 41 -11.65 14.93 -4.40
C HIS A 41 -10.50 15.30 -5.36
N PHE A 42 -9.26 15.33 -4.88
CA PHE A 42 -8.10 15.74 -5.68
C PHE A 42 -7.86 14.87 -6.94
N LEU A 43 -8.26 13.59 -6.88
CA LEU A 43 -8.26 12.69 -8.05
C LEU A 43 -9.22 13.11 -9.18
N CYS A 44 -10.19 13.97 -8.91
CA CYS A 44 -11.17 14.47 -9.87
C CYS A 44 -10.78 15.81 -10.49
N GLU A 45 -9.70 16.42 -10.02
CA GLU A 45 -9.19 17.66 -10.59
C GLU A 45 -8.48 17.37 -11.92
N GLU A 46 -8.76 18.17 -12.96
CA GLU A 46 -8.09 18.04 -14.26
C GLU A 46 -6.56 18.21 -14.13
N SER A 47 -6.13 19.04 -13.18
CA SER A 47 -4.73 19.22 -12.82
C SER A 47 -4.60 19.61 -11.35
N VAL A 48 -3.75 18.90 -10.61
CA VAL A 48 -3.33 19.31 -9.27
C VAL A 48 -2.10 20.20 -9.42
N GLU A 49 -2.26 21.52 -9.24
CA GLU A 49 -1.13 22.47 -9.26
C GLU A 49 -0.19 22.19 -8.07
N PRO A 50 1.08 21.79 -8.31
CA PRO A 50 1.98 21.47 -7.21
C PRO A 50 2.32 22.70 -6.39
N CYS A 51 2.41 22.56 -5.06
CA CYS A 51 2.87 23.67 -4.24
C CYS A 51 4.31 24.10 -4.58
N SER A 52 4.66 25.36 -4.28
CA SER A 52 5.92 25.99 -4.69
C SER A 52 7.21 25.27 -4.28
N ASN A 53 7.18 24.49 -3.19
CA ASN A 53 8.33 23.76 -2.68
C ASN A 53 8.32 22.26 -3.05
N TYR A 54 7.34 21.82 -3.83
CA TYR A 54 7.21 20.43 -4.20
C TYR A 54 8.34 19.99 -5.13
N GLN A 55 9.07 18.96 -4.72
CA GLN A 55 10.02 18.26 -5.58
C GLN A 55 9.69 16.78 -5.57
N HIS A 56 9.21 16.29 -6.72
CA HIS A 56 8.89 14.89 -6.90
C HIS A 56 10.14 14.00 -6.77
N VAL A 57 10.00 12.91 -6.02
CA VAL A 57 11.01 11.86 -5.98
C VAL A 57 10.53 10.70 -6.84
N GLN A 58 11.18 10.48 -7.99
CA GLN A 58 10.89 9.35 -8.87
C GLN A 58 11.20 8.02 -8.15
N LEU A 59 10.20 7.17 -7.95
CA LEU A 59 10.40 5.83 -7.39
C LEU A 59 11.01 4.89 -8.42
N THR A 60 12.17 4.31 -8.11
CA THR A 60 12.78 3.26 -8.94
C THR A 60 12.11 1.90 -8.69
N ASN A 61 12.21 0.99 -9.66
CA ASN A 61 11.75 -0.39 -9.48
C ASN A 61 12.46 -1.10 -8.31
N GLU A 62 13.73 -0.77 -8.06
CA GLU A 62 14.45 -1.29 -6.90
C GLU A 62 13.80 -0.86 -5.58
N TRP A 63 13.43 0.41 -5.44
CA TRP A 63 12.76 0.91 -4.24
C TRP A 63 11.39 0.29 -4.02
N LYS A 64 10.61 0.12 -5.09
CA LYS A 64 9.31 -0.60 -5.04
C LYS A 64 9.50 -2.03 -4.55
N ARG A 65 10.52 -2.75 -5.05
CA ARG A 65 10.85 -4.11 -4.60
C ARG A 65 11.29 -4.15 -3.13
N ILE A 66 12.16 -3.25 -2.70
CA ILE A 66 12.60 -3.16 -1.29
C ILE A 66 11.40 -2.92 -0.37
N PHE A 67 10.49 -2.02 -0.76
CA PHE A 67 9.29 -1.75 0.01
C PHE A 67 8.42 -3.00 0.14
N ILE A 68 8.02 -3.62 -0.98
CA ILE A 68 7.12 -4.79 -0.99
C ILE A 68 7.75 -5.97 -0.28
N ALA A 69 9.03 -6.26 -0.51
CA ALA A 69 9.72 -7.35 0.17
C ALA A 69 9.78 -7.12 1.69
N GLY A 70 10.07 -5.90 2.13
CA GLY A 70 10.03 -5.55 3.55
C GLY A 70 8.61 -5.66 4.13
N HIS A 71 7.60 -5.18 3.40
CA HIS A 71 6.21 -5.18 3.83
C HIS A 71 5.69 -6.62 4.00
N ASN A 72 5.87 -7.47 2.99
CA ASN A 72 5.47 -8.87 3.05
C ASN A 72 6.32 -9.68 4.03
N GLY A 73 7.61 -9.39 4.18
CA GLY A 73 8.44 -10.03 5.19
C GLY A 73 7.95 -9.78 6.62
N ILE A 74 7.50 -8.56 6.92
CA ILE A 74 6.91 -8.24 8.22
C ILE A 74 5.53 -8.89 8.40
N ARG A 75 4.68 -8.87 7.37
CA ARG A 75 3.39 -9.58 7.42
C ARG A 75 3.58 -11.08 7.64
N ASN A 76 4.55 -11.70 6.97
CA ASN A 76 4.88 -13.12 7.14
C ASN A 76 5.31 -13.41 8.58
N LYS A 77 6.25 -12.59 9.10
CA LYS A 77 6.70 -12.70 10.49
C LYS A 77 5.54 -12.61 11.47
N VAL A 78 4.67 -11.61 11.32
CA VAL A 78 3.49 -11.43 12.18
C VAL A 78 2.53 -12.60 12.05
N ALA A 79 2.28 -13.10 10.84
CA ALA A 79 1.42 -14.25 10.62
C ALA A 79 1.96 -15.51 11.32
N GLU A 80 3.27 -15.75 11.23
CA GLU A 80 3.94 -16.88 11.89
C GLU A 80 3.94 -16.73 13.42
N ASP A 81 4.46 -15.61 13.93
CA ASP A 81 4.61 -15.38 15.37
C ASP A 81 3.24 -15.37 16.08
N TRP A 82 2.23 -14.74 15.47
CA TRP A 82 0.90 -14.55 16.07
C TRP A 82 -0.13 -15.55 15.60
N HIS A 83 0.27 -16.55 14.81
CA HIS A 83 -0.59 -17.63 14.33
C HIS A 83 -1.83 -17.08 13.60
N ILE A 84 -1.61 -16.21 12.60
CA ILE A 84 -2.68 -15.64 11.77
C ILE A 84 -2.82 -16.43 10.47
N ALA A 85 -3.98 -17.05 10.29
CA ALA A 85 -4.25 -18.03 9.25
C ALA A 85 -4.61 -17.44 7.88
N ASN A 86 -4.96 -16.16 7.79
CA ASN A 86 -5.55 -15.53 6.60
C ASN A 86 -4.82 -14.27 6.12
N MET A 87 -3.54 -14.09 6.49
CA MET A 87 -2.78 -12.90 6.12
C MET A 87 -2.48 -12.88 4.62
N ASN A 88 -2.99 -11.88 3.90
CA ASN A 88 -2.75 -11.76 2.46
C ASN A 88 -1.30 -11.37 2.11
N LEU A 89 -0.78 -11.91 1.02
CA LEU A 89 0.36 -11.37 0.28
C LEU A 89 -0.04 -10.05 -0.39
N VAL A 90 0.75 -9.00 -0.18
CA VAL A 90 0.47 -7.66 -0.73
C VAL A 90 1.27 -7.41 -2.02
N HIS A 91 0.64 -6.79 -3.00
CA HIS A 91 1.26 -6.39 -4.26
C HIS A 91 1.35 -4.87 -4.43
N TRP A 92 2.26 -4.43 -5.30
CA TRP A 92 2.35 -3.02 -5.65
C TRP A 92 1.22 -2.63 -6.62
N SER A 93 0.52 -1.54 -6.32
CA SER A 93 -0.52 -0.98 -7.19
C SER A 93 -0.08 0.33 -7.84
N ARG A 94 -0.26 0.41 -9.16
CA ARG A 94 0.01 1.63 -9.94
C ARG A 94 -1.01 2.73 -9.64
N ASP A 95 -2.25 2.34 -9.38
CA ASP A 95 -3.34 3.26 -9.09
C ASP A 95 -3.14 3.93 -7.74
N LEU A 96 -2.77 3.15 -6.72
CA LEU A 96 -2.44 3.67 -5.39
C LEU A 96 -1.14 4.49 -5.39
N GLU A 97 -0.16 4.15 -6.25
CA GLU A 97 1.03 4.99 -6.48
C GLU A 97 0.66 6.33 -7.13
N THR A 98 -0.20 6.31 -8.14
CA THR A 98 -0.73 7.51 -8.79
C THR A 98 -1.45 8.40 -7.79
N MET A 99 -2.33 7.82 -6.97
CA MET A 99 -3.00 8.53 -5.89
C MET A 99 -2.02 9.16 -4.90
N ALA A 100 -0.98 8.43 -4.48
CA ALA A 100 0.07 8.95 -3.60
C ALA A 100 0.84 10.11 -4.22
N MET A 101 1.18 10.02 -5.51
CA MET A 101 1.88 11.08 -6.23
C MET A 101 1.03 12.35 -6.35
N LEU A 102 -0.26 12.22 -6.68
CA LEU A 102 -1.18 13.35 -6.77
C LEU A 102 -1.41 14.01 -5.40
N TYR A 103 -1.58 13.20 -4.35
CA TYR A 103 -1.71 13.73 -2.99
C TYR A 103 -0.51 14.57 -2.56
N LEU A 104 0.72 14.14 -2.89
CA LEU A 104 1.94 14.87 -2.55
C LEU A 104 2.02 16.26 -3.19
N GLN A 105 1.41 16.46 -4.36
CA GLN A 105 1.37 17.77 -5.04
C GLN A 105 0.54 18.80 -4.26
N THR A 106 -0.45 18.34 -3.48
CA THR A 106 -1.26 19.20 -2.60
C THR A 106 -0.47 19.76 -1.41
N CYS A 107 0.70 19.18 -1.10
CA CYS A 107 1.55 19.53 0.03
C CYS A 107 0.86 19.56 1.40
N GLN A 108 -0.24 18.83 1.54
CA GLN A 108 -0.90 18.62 2.82
C GLN A 108 -0.08 17.64 3.68
N ILE A 109 0.21 18.05 4.91
CA ILE A 109 1.01 17.26 5.87
C ILE A 109 0.12 16.37 6.75
N ASN A 110 -1.18 16.64 6.75
CA ASN A 110 -2.16 15.95 7.59
C ASN A 110 -2.58 14.61 6.95
N LYS A 111 -3.42 13.84 7.65
CA LYS A 111 -4.08 12.69 7.04
C LYS A 111 -5.00 13.16 5.91
N ASP A 112 -5.07 12.36 4.85
CA ASP A 112 -6.00 12.56 3.76
C ASP A 112 -7.46 12.34 4.20
N HIS A 113 -8.34 13.25 3.79
CA HIS A 113 -9.79 13.18 4.03
C HIS A 113 -10.55 12.54 2.85
N CYS A 114 -9.87 12.30 1.74
CA CYS A 114 -10.38 11.78 0.46
C CYS A 114 -9.95 10.32 0.23
N LEU A 115 -10.46 9.41 1.07
CA LEU A 115 -10.02 8.01 1.11
C LEU A 115 -10.93 7.04 0.31
N ILE A 116 -11.52 7.54 -0.78
CA ILE A 116 -12.45 6.78 -1.63
C ILE A 116 -11.98 6.87 -3.08
N VAL A 117 -11.84 5.73 -3.76
CA VAL A 117 -11.38 5.67 -5.15
C VAL A 117 -12.39 4.98 -6.07
N GLY A 118 -12.52 5.52 -7.27
CA GLY A 118 -13.41 5.05 -8.34
C GLY A 118 -14.90 5.15 -8.04
N GLU A 119 -15.71 4.90 -9.07
CA GLU A 119 -17.18 5.00 -9.00
C GLU A 119 -17.80 4.03 -8.00
N GLN A 120 -17.20 2.85 -7.84
CA GLN A 120 -17.58 1.83 -6.84
C GLN A 120 -17.30 2.25 -5.40
N ARG A 121 -16.65 3.40 -5.18
CA ARG A 121 -16.30 3.95 -3.88
C ARG A 121 -15.46 2.99 -3.03
N LEU A 122 -14.41 2.44 -3.62
CA LEU A 122 -13.49 1.57 -2.90
C LEU A 122 -12.80 2.37 -1.79
N ARG A 123 -12.93 1.89 -0.55
CA ARG A 123 -12.29 2.52 0.60
C ARG A 123 -10.81 2.14 0.68
N VAL A 124 -9.95 3.15 0.63
CA VAL A 124 -8.50 3.02 0.81
C VAL A 124 -8.08 3.56 2.17
N ALA A 125 -6.88 3.24 2.59
CA ALA A 125 -6.28 3.78 3.80
C ALA A 125 -4.93 4.40 3.48
N GLN A 126 -4.49 5.33 4.33
CA GLN A 126 -3.24 6.06 4.15
C GLN A 126 -2.30 5.78 5.32
N ASN A 127 -1.08 5.35 5.01
CA ASN A 127 0.06 5.53 5.90
C ASN A 127 0.94 6.65 5.38
N TYR A 128 1.52 7.43 6.28
CA TYR A 128 2.44 8.48 5.90
C TYR A 128 3.55 8.66 6.92
N CYS A 129 4.66 9.28 6.51
CA CYS A 129 5.68 9.73 7.44
C CYS A 129 6.45 10.95 6.90
N LEU A 130 6.91 11.78 7.83
CA LEU A 130 7.79 12.91 7.56
C LEU A 130 9.25 12.55 7.86
N ARG A 131 10.16 13.00 7.00
CA ARG A 131 11.61 12.79 7.16
C ARG A 131 12.37 14.06 6.83
N ARG A 132 13.36 14.42 7.66
CA ARG A 132 14.25 15.56 7.37
C ARG A 132 15.21 15.31 6.20
N ARG A 133 15.46 14.04 5.87
CA ARG A 133 16.31 13.59 4.76
C ARG A 133 15.77 12.28 4.22
N LEU A 134 15.80 12.13 2.89
CA LEU A 134 15.47 10.87 2.25
C LEU A 134 16.73 10.02 2.08
N ALA A 135 16.85 8.97 2.90
CA ALA A 135 17.99 8.05 2.82
C ALA A 135 17.93 7.21 1.53
N LYS A 136 19.09 6.76 1.01
CA LYS A 136 19.16 5.88 -0.18
C LYS A 136 18.32 4.60 -0.07
N ARG A 137 18.13 4.08 1.15
CA ARG A 137 17.30 2.91 1.48
C ARG A 137 16.07 3.31 2.30
N TRP A 138 15.47 4.46 1.99
CA TRP A 138 14.27 4.92 2.70
C TRP A 138 13.12 3.91 2.70
N PRO A 139 12.84 3.10 1.64
CA PRO A 139 11.64 2.27 1.65
C PRO A 139 11.65 1.25 2.79
N GLY A 140 12.76 0.51 2.96
CA GLY A 140 12.92 -0.42 4.08
C GLY A 140 12.94 0.28 5.44
N ARG A 141 13.44 1.52 5.53
CA ARG A 141 13.42 2.30 6.78
C ARG A 141 12.00 2.74 7.16
N VAL A 142 11.16 3.09 6.19
CA VAL A 142 9.76 3.46 6.42
C VAL A 142 8.97 2.25 6.89
N VAL A 143 9.07 1.13 6.18
CA VAL A 143 8.46 -0.15 6.58
C VAL A 143 8.88 -0.56 7.99
N ARG A 144 10.18 -0.51 8.31
CA ARG A 144 10.68 -0.79 9.67
C ARG A 144 10.13 0.19 10.71
N SER A 145 10.05 1.48 10.37
CA SER A 145 9.57 2.52 11.29
C SER A 145 8.11 2.30 11.69
N TRP A 146 7.27 1.93 10.72
CA TRP A 146 5.88 1.61 10.96
C TRP A 146 5.72 0.31 11.75
N TYR A 147 6.52 -0.71 11.49
CA TYR A 147 6.54 -1.92 12.32
C TYR A 147 6.87 -1.64 13.79
N LEU A 148 7.84 -0.76 14.04
CA LEU A 148 8.24 -0.40 15.41
C LEU A 148 7.19 0.42 16.18
N GLU A 149 6.11 0.86 15.55
CA GLU A 149 4.98 1.51 16.27
C GLU A 149 4.31 0.57 17.28
N ILE A 150 4.43 -0.75 17.07
CA ILE A 150 3.89 -1.75 17.98
C ILE A 150 4.56 -1.75 19.37
N GLY A 151 5.77 -1.20 19.49
CA GLY A 151 6.55 -1.23 20.72
C GLY A 151 7.16 -2.61 21.04
N TYR A 152 7.56 -2.82 22.28
CA TYR A 152 8.24 -4.05 22.74
C TYR A 152 7.35 -4.98 23.57
N ASN A 153 6.19 -4.50 24.03
CA ASN A 153 5.33 -5.22 24.96
C ASN A 153 4.28 -6.07 24.26
N ILE A 154 4.02 -5.83 22.97
CA ILE A 154 3.02 -6.55 22.20
C ILE A 154 3.70 -7.61 21.36
N ASN A 155 3.46 -8.87 21.69
CA ASN A 155 4.05 -10.04 21.04
C ASN A 155 2.99 -11.04 20.59
N THR A 156 1.72 -10.80 20.90
CA THR A 156 0.58 -11.66 20.54
C THR A 156 -0.54 -10.86 19.89
N ILE A 157 -1.44 -11.56 19.20
CA ILE A 157 -2.63 -10.92 18.62
C ILE A 157 -3.57 -10.43 19.73
N GLU A 158 -3.69 -11.15 20.84
CA GLU A 158 -4.53 -10.76 21.98
C GLU A 158 -4.07 -9.45 22.62
N GLU A 159 -2.77 -9.31 22.88
CA GLU A 159 -2.18 -8.05 23.38
C GLU A 159 -2.41 -6.91 22.38
N TYR A 160 -2.22 -7.17 21.08
CA TYR A 160 -2.48 -6.18 20.06
C TYR A 160 -3.95 -5.74 20.07
N LEU A 161 -4.91 -6.67 20.13
CA LEU A 161 -6.34 -6.34 20.15
C LEU A 161 -6.75 -5.52 21.39
N LEU A 162 -6.04 -5.70 22.51
CA LEU A 162 -6.29 -4.96 23.76
C LEU A 162 -5.63 -3.57 23.76
N GLU A 163 -4.41 -3.46 23.25
CA GLU A 163 -3.60 -2.23 23.31
C GLU A 163 -3.67 -1.37 22.04
N ASN A 164 -4.28 -1.87 20.97
CA ASN A 164 -4.33 -1.17 19.68
C ASN A 164 -4.93 0.22 19.82
N ASN A 165 -4.10 1.20 19.51
CA ASN A 165 -4.47 2.60 19.50
C ASN A 165 -4.16 3.19 18.13
N ALA A 166 -5.20 3.63 17.42
CA ALA A 166 -5.08 4.18 16.07
C ALA A 166 -4.18 5.43 15.98
N THR A 167 -3.95 6.11 17.11
CA THR A 167 -3.08 7.30 17.18
C THR A 167 -1.60 6.90 17.15
N THR A 168 -1.21 5.81 17.80
CA THR A 168 0.19 5.40 17.96
C THR A 168 0.58 4.26 17.03
N MET A 169 -0.35 3.38 16.69
CA MET A 169 -0.14 2.17 15.88
C MET A 169 -0.85 2.22 14.52
N GLY A 170 -1.32 3.40 14.10
CA GLY A 170 -2.14 3.53 12.89
C GLY A 170 -1.47 2.97 11.63
N ASN A 171 -0.16 3.22 11.44
CA ASN A 171 0.52 2.71 10.26
C ASN A 171 0.78 1.21 10.39
N PHE A 172 1.19 0.74 11.58
CA PHE A 172 1.36 -0.69 11.87
C PHE A 172 0.08 -1.48 11.58
N SER A 173 -1.05 -1.05 12.16
CA SER A 173 -2.36 -1.70 12.03
C SER A 173 -2.78 -1.85 10.57
N GLN A 174 -2.54 -0.83 9.73
CA GLN A 174 -2.78 -0.94 8.30
C GLN A 174 -1.81 -1.89 7.59
N MET A 175 -0.53 -1.89 7.95
CA MET A 175 0.46 -2.77 7.34
C MET A 175 0.17 -4.25 7.58
N ILE A 176 -0.31 -4.61 8.76
CA ILE A 176 -0.61 -5.99 9.15
C ILE A 176 -2.07 -6.38 8.95
N TRP A 177 -2.90 -5.50 8.39
CA TRP A 177 -4.31 -5.80 8.18
C TRP A 177 -4.48 -7.01 7.24
N PRO A 178 -5.09 -8.13 7.68
CA PRO A 178 -5.06 -9.40 6.95
C PRO A 178 -5.61 -9.30 5.54
N SER A 179 -6.69 -8.55 5.34
CA SER A 179 -7.32 -8.40 4.03
C SER A 179 -6.53 -7.56 3.03
N VAL A 180 -5.53 -6.76 3.41
CA VAL A 180 -4.81 -5.88 2.45
C VAL A 180 -4.25 -6.69 1.29
N GLU A 181 -4.52 -6.23 0.07
CA GLU A 181 -4.08 -6.87 -1.16
C GLU A 181 -3.09 -5.99 -1.93
N PHE A 182 -3.27 -4.67 -1.85
CA PHE A 182 -2.50 -3.71 -2.63
C PHE A 182 -1.97 -2.57 -1.79
N VAL A 183 -0.78 -2.10 -2.17
CA VAL A 183 -0.17 -0.88 -1.67
C VAL A 183 0.48 -0.12 -2.82
N GLY A 184 0.39 1.20 -2.82
CA GLY A 184 1.16 2.06 -3.72
C GLY A 184 1.59 3.31 -2.99
N CYS A 185 2.82 3.77 -3.25
CA CYS A 185 3.41 4.88 -2.50
C CYS A 185 4.02 5.93 -3.41
N GLY A 186 4.15 7.13 -2.86
CA GLY A 186 4.89 8.25 -3.40
C GLY A 186 5.84 8.83 -2.36
N ALA A 187 6.85 9.55 -2.83
CA ALA A 187 7.70 10.38 -1.99
C ALA A 187 7.96 11.73 -2.68
N GLY A 188 8.07 12.78 -1.88
CA GLY A 188 8.35 14.13 -2.38
C GLY A 188 8.93 15.03 -1.29
N SER A 189 9.76 15.98 -1.69
CA SER A 189 10.08 17.12 -0.82
C SER A 189 8.90 18.07 -0.87
N ILE A 190 8.36 18.49 0.27
CA ILE A 190 7.20 19.41 0.37
C ILE A 190 7.59 20.76 0.99
N ALA A 191 8.76 20.83 1.62
CA ALA A 191 9.39 22.05 2.13
C ALA A 191 10.91 21.84 2.20
N PRO A 192 11.72 22.91 2.37
CA PRO A 192 13.17 22.77 2.51
C PRO A 192 13.56 21.75 3.59
N ALA A 193 14.26 20.69 3.17
CA ALA A 193 14.66 19.57 4.03
C ALA A 193 13.50 18.86 4.76
N LEU A 194 12.32 18.80 4.14
CA LEU A 194 11.17 18.03 4.62
C LEU A 194 10.60 17.17 3.50
N TYR A 195 10.79 15.86 3.64
CA TYR A 195 10.24 14.85 2.74
C TYR A 195 9.00 14.24 3.36
N LEU A 196 7.95 14.14 2.57
CA LEU A 196 6.73 13.41 2.88
C LEU A 196 6.73 12.12 2.04
N ILE A 197 6.52 11.00 2.72
CA ILE A 197 6.25 9.70 2.10
C ILE A 197 4.82 9.33 2.43
N VAL A 198 4.04 8.97 1.42
CA VAL A 198 2.64 8.55 1.55
C VAL A 198 2.46 7.22 0.84
N CYS A 199 1.76 6.29 1.47
CA CYS A 199 1.35 5.02 0.88
C CYS A 199 -0.15 4.84 1.08
N TYR A 200 -0.85 4.53 -0.01
CA TYR A 200 -2.24 4.10 0.07
C TYR A 200 -2.35 2.58 0.01
N TYR A 201 -3.36 2.04 0.68
CA TYR A 201 -3.63 0.62 0.81
C TYR A 201 -5.06 0.29 0.43
N TYR A 202 -5.26 -0.86 -0.20
CA TYR A 202 -6.58 -1.44 -0.42
C TYR A 202 -6.58 -2.95 -0.08
N PRO A 203 -7.61 -3.44 0.62
CA PRO A 203 -8.67 -2.68 1.30
C PRO A 203 -8.17 -1.89 2.52
N ALA A 204 -8.92 -0.86 2.89
CA ALA A 204 -8.65 -0.07 4.10
C ALA A 204 -8.81 -0.87 5.40
N TYR A 205 -7.92 -0.62 6.35
CA TYR A 205 -8.07 -1.04 7.73
C TYR A 205 -9.39 -0.52 8.34
N ASN A 206 -10.02 -1.37 9.14
CA ASN A 206 -11.22 -1.03 9.87
C ASN A 206 -11.14 -1.51 11.33
N ALA A 207 -10.96 -0.57 12.25
CA ALA A 207 -10.83 -0.86 13.68
C ALA A 207 -12.04 -1.62 14.26
N THR A 208 -13.24 -1.41 13.72
CA THR A 208 -14.45 -2.11 14.21
C THR A 208 -14.51 -3.58 13.82
N GLN A 209 -13.63 -4.03 12.91
CA GLN A 209 -13.59 -5.40 12.38
C GLN A 209 -12.36 -6.18 12.88
N LEU A 210 -11.56 -5.61 13.78
CA LEU A 210 -10.31 -6.20 14.27
C LEU A 210 -10.45 -7.68 14.68
N SER A 211 -11.39 -7.99 15.56
CA SER A 211 -11.60 -9.36 16.08
C SER A 211 -12.07 -10.36 15.01
N HIS A 212 -12.64 -9.87 13.91
CA HIS A 212 -13.16 -10.72 12.84
C HIS A 212 -12.15 -10.92 11.71
N GLU A 213 -11.26 -9.95 11.50
CA GLU A 213 -10.32 -9.98 10.39
C GLU A 213 -9.08 -10.82 10.67
N PHE A 214 -8.60 -10.83 11.92
CA PHE A 214 -7.45 -11.63 12.34
C PHE A 214 -7.91 -13.04 12.73
N LEU A 215 -7.84 -13.98 11.78
CA LEU A 215 -8.24 -15.36 12.04
C LEU A 215 -7.09 -16.15 12.65
N ALA A 216 -7.22 -16.57 13.90
CA ALA A 216 -6.25 -17.45 14.54
C ALA A 216 -6.20 -18.83 13.84
N GLY A 217 -4.99 -19.39 13.74
CA GLY A 217 -4.74 -20.74 13.23
C GLY A 217 -3.36 -20.87 12.58
N THR A 218 -3.09 -22.03 11.97
CA THR A 218 -1.86 -22.23 11.20
C THR A 218 -1.77 -21.16 10.09
N PRO A 219 -0.63 -20.47 9.93
CA PRO A 219 -0.45 -19.48 8.86
C PRO A 219 -0.86 -20.03 7.50
N CYS A 220 -1.52 -19.20 6.68
CA CYS A 220 -2.07 -19.58 5.37
C CYS A 220 -3.18 -20.68 5.36
N SER A 221 -3.65 -21.18 6.51
CA SER A 221 -4.67 -22.26 6.52
C SER A 221 -6.11 -21.80 6.24
N ARG A 222 -6.39 -20.48 6.28
CA ARG A 222 -7.75 -19.91 6.16
C ARG A 222 -7.81 -18.79 5.12
N CYS A 223 -7.07 -18.96 4.02
CA CYS A 223 -7.07 -18.03 2.92
C CYS A 223 -8.44 -17.92 2.22
N LYS A 224 -8.74 -16.74 1.68
CA LYS A 224 -9.93 -16.53 0.85
C LYS A 224 -9.85 -17.36 -0.43
N GLN A 225 -11.00 -17.73 -0.99
CA GLN A 225 -11.10 -18.63 -2.14
C GLN A 225 -10.29 -18.16 -3.36
N ASN A 226 -10.28 -16.86 -3.64
CA ASN A 226 -9.52 -16.26 -4.74
C ASN A 226 -8.00 -16.15 -4.49
N ARG A 227 -7.53 -16.53 -3.29
CA ARG A 227 -6.12 -16.46 -2.86
C ARG A 227 -5.74 -17.69 -2.01
N ASN A 228 -6.36 -18.83 -2.28
CA ASN A 228 -6.31 -20.06 -1.48
C ASN A 228 -4.99 -20.85 -1.60
N VAL A 229 -3.91 -20.19 -2.01
CA VAL A 229 -2.59 -20.79 -2.21
C VAL A 229 -1.59 -20.02 -1.37
N CYS A 230 -0.69 -20.71 -0.69
CA CYS A 230 0.37 -20.06 0.08
C CYS A 230 1.45 -19.51 -0.83
N SER A 231 1.97 -18.33 -0.49
CA SER A 231 3.09 -17.75 -1.21
C SER A 231 4.33 -18.64 -1.07
N MET A 232 5.04 -18.86 -2.18
CA MET A 232 6.30 -19.63 -2.18
C MET A 232 7.46 -18.89 -1.52
N ASP A 233 7.42 -17.56 -1.51
CA ASP A 233 8.46 -16.71 -0.92
C ASP A 233 8.16 -16.35 0.55
N PHE A 234 6.87 -16.38 0.94
CA PHE A 234 6.37 -15.99 2.26
C PHE A 234 5.31 -16.98 2.72
N LEU A 235 5.74 -18.13 3.22
CA LEU A 235 4.88 -19.31 3.46
C LEU A 235 3.67 -19.06 4.37
N GLY A 236 3.74 -18.06 5.25
CA GLY A 236 2.62 -17.66 6.12
C GLY A 236 1.54 -16.83 5.43
N LEU A 237 1.71 -16.46 4.15
CA LEU A 237 0.84 -15.52 3.44
C LEU A 237 -0.01 -16.19 2.35
N CYS A 238 -1.24 -15.70 2.21
CA CYS A 238 -2.22 -16.08 1.20
C CYS A 238 -2.01 -15.34 -0.13
N GLY A 239 -1.96 -16.08 -1.22
CA GLY A 239 -1.82 -15.58 -2.59
C GLY A 239 -0.43 -15.82 -3.19
N ILE A 240 -0.38 -15.86 -4.52
CA ILE A 240 0.83 -16.18 -5.27
C ILE A 240 1.62 -14.90 -5.58
N GLY A 241 2.93 -14.93 -5.34
CA GLY A 241 3.84 -13.92 -5.88
C GLY A 241 4.08 -14.19 -7.36
N LYS A 242 3.62 -13.32 -8.27
CA LYS A 242 3.73 -13.50 -9.74
C LYS A 242 5.17 -13.49 -10.31
N ALA A 243 6.20 -13.78 -9.52
CA ALA A 243 7.60 -13.69 -9.98
C ALA A 243 8.15 -14.98 -10.60
N ARG A 244 7.49 -16.15 -10.47
CA ARG A 244 8.01 -17.40 -11.07
C ARG A 244 7.02 -18.27 -11.85
N ASP A 245 5.71 -18.02 -11.80
CA ASP A 245 4.73 -19.04 -12.22
C ASP A 245 3.86 -18.73 -13.45
N LEU A 246 4.36 -17.95 -14.42
CA LEU A 246 3.81 -18.02 -15.80
C LEU A 246 4.72 -18.78 -16.77
N GLU A 247 6.00 -18.96 -16.44
CA GLU A 247 6.89 -19.90 -17.15
C GLU A 247 6.81 -21.33 -16.58
N SER A 248 6.49 -21.49 -15.28
CA SER A 248 6.49 -22.80 -14.61
C SER A 248 5.15 -23.56 -14.68
N LEU A 249 4.04 -22.93 -15.10
CA LEU A 249 2.73 -23.56 -15.11
C LEU A 249 2.24 -24.05 -16.47
N GLY A 250 2.93 -23.80 -17.58
CA GLY A 250 2.70 -24.53 -18.84
C GLY A 250 1.25 -24.59 -19.34
N LEU A 251 0.39 -23.65 -18.97
CA LEU A 251 -1.00 -23.61 -19.42
C LEU A 251 -1.10 -22.65 -20.60
N ASN A 252 -0.88 -23.20 -21.79
CA ASN A 252 -1.45 -22.66 -23.02
C ASN A 252 -2.96 -22.88 -22.95
N PHE A 253 -3.73 -21.80 -22.96
CA PHE A 253 -5.11 -21.85 -23.43
C PHE A 253 -5.12 -21.26 -24.82
N GLU A 254 -5.50 -22.09 -25.78
CA GLU A 254 -5.78 -21.75 -27.18
C GLU A 254 -6.75 -20.57 -27.31
#